data_AF-A0A521JV94-F1
#
_entry.id   AF-A0A521JV94-F1
#
_cell.length_a   1.000
_cell.length_b   1.000
_cell.length_c   1.000
_cell.angle_alpha   90.00
_cell.angle_beta   90.00
_cell.angle_gamma   90.00
#
_symmetry.space_group_name_H-M   'P 1'
#
loop_
_entity.id
_entity.type
_entity.pdbx_description
1 polymer ?
#
loop_
_entity_poly.entity_id
_entity_poly.type
_entity_poly.pdbx_seq_one_letter_code
_entity_poly.pdbx_strand_id
1 'polypeptide(L)'
;MEEGAQQAVDFESLLAAGKDLTSADAARLEARLEADVENERVRGLLLAYYTRASRNDALAAEERAYAARSLERLVIWVMQHHVEWSQARFSSWAWAHDTGQRFRWLLAWSKAVKRAPTDLRVLMNAAFFHALNSESALPLLERARELAPNDPEVLRTLAMHLRLGPGANARSLELLEQTVALEQLPERRRSDLVRLAQAAWRAERWERADSAAREALSSTFDAAQPASDTLAHEAWHVAGKCALHRGDAEEAKRCLLASTDVRPGAVLALWPGPRMELAQRLLGRGERDIVLEYLRRLVGRVKVIPSKGHASLTDDIGAWIASLERGATPDFGNYARE
;
A
#
# COMPACT_ATOMS: atom_id res chain seq x y z
N MET A 1 8.48 27.93 29.86
CA MET A 1 7.11 27.65 29.41
C MET A 1 7.21 26.48 28.46
N GLU A 2 6.96 25.27 28.98
CA GLU A 2 6.86 24.06 28.17
C GLU A 2 5.52 24.14 27.41
N GLU A 3 5.57 24.57 26.15
CA GLU A 3 4.48 24.27 25.22
C GLU A 3 4.53 22.77 24.97
N GLY A 4 3.68 22.04 25.69
CA GLY A 4 3.38 20.65 25.41
C GLY A 4 2.86 20.55 23.99
N ALA A 5 3.73 20.19 23.06
CA ALA A 5 3.34 19.75 21.74
C ALA A 5 2.41 18.55 21.94
N GLN A 6 1.10 18.79 21.86
CA GLN A 6 0.09 17.75 21.76
C GLN A 6 0.53 16.88 20.57
N GLN A 7 1.05 15.69 20.85
CA GLN A 7 1.53 14.79 19.82
C GLN A 7 0.38 14.57 18.85
N ALA A 8 0.55 15.00 17.60
CA ALA A 8 -0.45 14.85 16.56
C ALA A 8 -0.89 13.38 16.53
N VAL A 9 -2.20 13.13 16.48
CA VAL A 9 -2.70 11.77 16.55
C VAL A 9 -2.34 11.06 15.24
N ASP A 10 -1.44 10.09 15.34
CA ASP A 10 -0.94 9.34 14.20
C ASP A 10 -2.08 8.56 13.51
N PHE A 11 -2.18 8.72 12.19
CA PHE A 11 -3.23 8.12 11.37
C PHE A 11 -3.18 6.58 11.43
N GLU A 12 -1.98 5.99 11.40
CA GLU A 12 -1.81 4.54 11.43
C GLU A 12 -2.21 3.96 12.80
N SER A 13 -1.85 4.64 13.89
CA SER A 13 -2.30 4.27 15.24
C SER A 13 -3.83 4.28 15.37
N LEU A 14 -4.49 5.34 14.87
CA LEU A 14 -5.95 5.43 14.86
C LEU A 14 -6.60 4.32 14.04
N LEU A 15 -6.01 4.02 12.89
CA LEU A 15 -6.51 2.97 12.01
C LEU A 15 -6.44 1.60 12.67
N ALA A 16 -5.32 1.28 13.31
CA ALA A 16 -5.14 0.02 14.02
C ALA A 16 -6.16 -0.09 15.17
N ALA A 17 -6.20 0.89 16.06
CA ALA A 17 -7.09 0.87 17.22
C ALA A 17 -8.59 0.89 16.84
N GLY A 18 -8.96 1.67 15.83
CA GLY A 18 -10.35 1.80 15.42
C GLY A 18 -10.90 0.57 14.70
N LYS A 19 -10.05 -0.23 14.03
CA LYS A 19 -10.46 -1.49 13.40
C LYS A 19 -10.96 -2.51 14.42
N ASP A 20 -10.40 -2.52 15.63
CA ASP A 20 -10.73 -3.51 16.65
C ASP A 20 -12.00 -3.16 17.45
N LEU A 21 -12.61 -2.01 17.19
CA LEU A 21 -13.82 -1.57 17.89
C LEU A 21 -15.03 -2.43 17.53
N THR A 22 -15.87 -2.67 18.54
CA THR A 22 -17.21 -3.27 18.39
C THR A 22 -18.27 -2.21 18.05
N SER A 23 -19.46 -2.63 17.67
CA SER A 23 -20.60 -1.71 17.50
C SER A 23 -20.98 -1.00 18.80
N ALA A 24 -20.85 -1.67 19.95
CA ALA A 24 -21.08 -1.05 21.25
C ALA A 24 -20.02 0.00 21.59
N ASP A 25 -18.76 -0.23 21.23
CA ASP A 25 -17.71 0.79 21.37
C ASP A 25 -18.00 2.00 20.49
N ALA A 26 -18.39 1.77 19.24
CA ALA A 26 -18.73 2.84 18.31
C ALA A 26 -19.88 3.71 18.83
N ALA A 27 -20.96 3.10 19.34
CA ALA A 27 -22.08 3.84 19.92
C ALA A 27 -21.66 4.70 21.13
N ARG A 28 -20.77 4.20 22.00
CA ARG A 28 -20.21 4.99 23.11
C ARG A 28 -19.35 6.15 22.61
N LEU A 29 -18.56 5.93 21.56
CA LEU A 29 -17.73 6.96 20.95
C LEU A 29 -18.56 8.00 20.21
N GLU A 30 -19.68 7.63 19.58
CA GLU A 30 -20.64 8.57 18.99
C GLU A 30 -21.21 9.50 20.07
N ALA A 31 -21.69 8.96 21.19
CA ALA A 31 -22.18 9.77 22.31
C ALA A 31 -21.11 10.71 22.88
N ARG A 32 -19.84 10.28 22.91
CA ARG A 32 -18.71 11.14 23.30
C ARG A 32 -18.43 12.24 22.29
N LEU A 33 -18.54 11.94 21.00
CA LEU A 33 -18.35 12.92 19.92
C LEU A 33 -19.48 13.96 19.90
N GLU A 34 -20.70 13.59 20.30
CA GLU A 34 -21.80 14.54 20.47
C GLU A 34 -21.52 15.55 21.60
N ALA A 35 -20.88 15.09 22.69
CA ALA A 35 -20.49 15.96 23.80
C ALA A 35 -19.26 16.84 23.49
N ASP A 36 -18.37 16.37 22.62
CA ASP A 36 -17.15 17.06 22.19
C ASP A 36 -16.92 16.85 20.69
N VAL A 37 -17.50 17.74 19.88
CA VAL A 37 -17.43 17.66 18.41
C VAL A 37 -16.03 17.91 17.87
N GLU A 38 -15.11 18.46 18.67
CA GLU A 38 -13.73 18.74 18.28
C GLU A 38 -12.77 17.60 18.67
N ASN A 39 -13.30 16.48 19.16
CA ASN A 39 -12.47 15.37 19.59
C ASN A 39 -11.82 14.62 18.43
N GLU A 40 -10.64 15.08 18.02
CA GLU A 40 -9.83 14.53 16.93
C GLU A 40 -9.65 13.01 17.05
N ARG A 41 -9.29 12.53 18.24
CA ARG A 41 -9.02 11.11 18.49
C ARG A 41 -10.28 10.26 18.35
N VAL A 42 -11.38 10.66 18.99
CA VAL A 42 -12.66 9.93 18.91
C VAL A 42 -13.15 9.88 17.47
N ARG A 43 -13.08 11.00 16.73
CA ARG A 43 -13.45 11.04 15.32
C ARG A 43 -12.58 10.11 14.47
N GLY A 44 -11.27 10.09 14.71
CA GLY A 44 -10.34 9.18 14.03
C GLY A 44 -10.65 7.70 14.26
N LEU A 45 -10.97 7.32 15.50
CA LEU A 45 -11.36 5.96 15.85
C LEU A 45 -12.67 5.54 15.16
N LEU A 46 -13.67 6.42 15.14
CA LEU A 46 -14.94 6.18 14.46
C LEU A 46 -14.78 6.07 12.94
N LEU A 47 -13.94 6.92 12.33
CA LEU A 47 -13.61 6.84 10.90
C LEU A 47 -12.99 5.48 10.54
N ALA A 48 -12.03 5.00 11.33
CA ALA A 48 -11.42 3.69 11.15
C ALA A 48 -12.44 2.55 11.31
N TYR A 49 -13.28 2.59 12.35
CA TYR A 49 -14.35 1.61 12.57
C TYR A 49 -15.33 1.55 11.39
N TYR A 50 -15.90 2.70 10.98
CA TYR A 50 -16.91 2.73 9.92
C TYR A 50 -16.33 2.44 8.53
N THR A 51 -15.04 2.71 8.30
CA THR A 51 -14.34 2.27 7.08
C THR A 51 -14.33 0.74 6.99
N ARG A 52 -14.10 0.03 8.10
CA ARG A 52 -14.17 -1.44 8.14
C ARG A 52 -15.62 -1.93 8.06
N ALA A 53 -16.50 -1.40 8.91
CA ALA A 53 -17.87 -1.88 9.04
C ALA A 53 -18.68 -1.72 7.75
N SER A 54 -18.52 -0.61 7.02
CA SER A 54 -19.23 -0.39 5.73
C SER A 54 -18.89 -1.41 4.65
N ARG A 55 -17.76 -2.13 4.77
CA ARG A 55 -17.28 -3.13 3.81
C ARG A 55 -17.37 -4.56 4.32
N ASN A 56 -17.89 -4.77 5.54
CA ASN A 56 -17.93 -6.08 6.15
C ASN A 56 -19.16 -6.86 5.71
N ASP A 57 -19.03 -7.73 4.71
CA ASP A 57 -20.14 -8.53 4.17
C ASP A 57 -20.78 -9.50 5.18
N ALA A 58 -20.15 -9.75 6.34
CA ALA A 58 -20.76 -10.50 7.43
C ALA A 58 -21.82 -9.70 8.21
N LEU A 59 -21.85 -8.37 8.09
CA LEU A 59 -22.85 -7.52 8.72
C LEU A 59 -24.14 -7.46 7.89
N ALA A 60 -25.25 -7.22 8.57
CA ALA A 60 -26.53 -7.01 7.91
C ALA A 60 -26.46 -5.83 6.92
N ALA A 61 -27.23 -5.88 5.84
CA ALA A 61 -27.22 -4.82 4.81
C ALA A 61 -27.53 -3.43 5.40
N GLU A 62 -28.45 -3.38 6.38
CA GLU A 62 -28.83 -2.15 7.07
C GLU A 62 -27.70 -1.58 7.93
N GLU A 63 -26.97 -2.44 8.64
CA GLU A 63 -25.81 -2.05 9.46
C GLU A 63 -24.67 -1.51 8.58
N ARG A 64 -24.40 -2.15 7.44
CA ARG A 64 -23.43 -1.64 6.47
C ARG A 64 -23.84 -0.29 5.90
N ALA A 65 -25.13 -0.12 5.59
CA ALA A 65 -25.65 1.14 5.09
C ALA A 65 -25.57 2.26 6.14
N TYR A 66 -25.81 1.94 7.42
CA TYR A 66 -25.59 2.87 8.54
C TYR A 66 -24.11 3.26 8.62
N ALA A 67 -23.20 2.29 8.62
CA ALA A 67 -21.78 2.52 8.68
C ALA A 67 -21.27 3.39 7.52
N ALA A 68 -21.75 3.16 6.30
CA ALA A 68 -21.40 3.97 5.13
C ALA A 68 -21.84 5.44 5.29
N ARG A 69 -23.07 5.69 5.77
CA ARG A 69 -23.57 7.05 6.04
C ARG A 69 -22.80 7.74 7.17
N SER A 70 -22.49 7.01 8.25
CA SER A 70 -21.69 7.56 9.35
C SER A 70 -20.27 7.91 8.92
N LEU A 71 -19.64 7.05 8.11
CA LEU A 71 -18.33 7.33 7.50
C LEU A 71 -18.37 8.60 6.66
N GLU A 72 -19.35 8.72 5.76
CA GLU A 72 -19.53 9.91 4.92
C GLU A 72 -19.65 11.19 5.77
N ARG A 73 -20.54 11.19 6.78
CA ARG A 73 -20.77 12.35 7.64
C ARG A 73 -19.50 12.79 8.35
N LEU A 74 -18.72 11.84 8.88
CA LEU A 74 -17.48 12.12 9.58
C LEU A 74 -16.42 12.69 8.61
N VAL A 75 -16.25 12.09 7.42
CA VAL A 75 -15.29 12.57 6.41
C VAL A 75 -15.64 13.98 5.96
N ILE A 76 -16.90 14.25 5.63
CA ILE A 76 -17.35 15.58 5.20
C ILE A 76 -17.06 16.61 6.29
N TRP A 77 -17.35 16.28 7.55
CA TRP A 77 -17.09 17.18 8.66
C TRP A 77 -15.60 17.51 8.76
N VAL A 78 -14.70 16.50 8.71
CA VAL A 78 -13.24 16.73 8.75
C VAL A 78 -12.81 17.64 7.62
N MET A 79 -13.27 17.39 6.39
CA MET A 79 -12.87 18.22 5.26
C MET A 79 -13.42 19.65 5.29
N GLN A 80 -14.49 19.90 6.05
CA GLN A 80 -15.07 21.25 6.18
C GLN A 80 -14.41 22.06 7.29
N HIS A 81 -13.94 21.41 8.35
CA HIS A 81 -13.48 22.07 9.57
C HIS A 81 -11.97 21.91 9.80
N HIS A 82 -11.42 20.72 9.50
CA HIS A 82 -10.06 20.32 9.86
C HIS A 82 -9.36 19.48 8.78
N VAL A 83 -9.07 20.12 7.64
CA VAL A 83 -8.37 19.47 6.50
C VAL A 83 -6.91 19.13 6.80
N GLU A 84 -6.33 19.77 7.80
CA GLU A 84 -4.97 19.57 8.29
C GLU A 84 -4.83 18.35 9.21
N TRP A 85 -5.94 17.83 9.74
CA TRP A 85 -5.95 16.64 10.58
C TRP A 85 -5.57 15.39 9.77
N SER A 86 -4.87 14.45 10.41
CA SER A 86 -4.42 13.21 9.76
C SER A 86 -5.60 12.36 9.25
N GLN A 87 -6.74 12.50 9.90
CA GLN A 87 -8.04 11.89 9.62
C GLN A 87 -8.59 12.31 8.25
N ALA A 88 -8.17 13.46 7.70
CA ALA A 88 -8.64 13.88 6.39
C ALA A 88 -8.23 12.85 5.30
N ARG A 89 -7.19 12.05 5.54
CA ARG A 89 -6.76 10.94 4.67
C ARG A 89 -7.80 9.83 4.53
N PHE A 90 -8.74 9.68 5.47
CA PHE A 90 -9.87 8.75 5.33
C PHE A 90 -10.76 9.08 4.12
N SER A 91 -10.73 10.33 3.62
CA SER A 91 -11.41 10.70 2.37
C SER A 91 -10.90 9.96 1.13
N SER A 92 -9.65 9.45 1.14
CA SER A 92 -9.12 8.59 0.08
C SER A 92 -9.70 7.17 0.09
N TRP A 93 -10.28 6.75 1.23
CA TRP A 93 -10.77 5.39 1.46
C TRP A 93 -12.28 5.30 1.56
N ALA A 94 -12.95 6.39 1.95
CA ALA A 94 -14.37 6.49 1.73
C ALA A 94 -14.58 6.37 0.20
N TRP A 95 -15.16 5.28 -0.28
CA TRP A 95 -15.49 5.19 -1.69
C TRP A 95 -16.62 6.16 -1.93
N ALA A 96 -16.44 7.09 -2.85
CA ALA A 96 -17.55 7.90 -3.31
C ALA A 96 -18.57 6.93 -3.94
N HIS A 97 -19.73 6.77 -3.31
CA HIS A 97 -20.77 5.85 -3.75
C HIS A 97 -21.43 6.32 -5.06
N ASP A 98 -21.23 7.59 -5.41
CA ASP A 98 -21.62 8.19 -6.67
C ASP A 98 -20.62 9.27 -7.15
N THR A 99 -20.78 9.66 -8.41
CA THR A 99 -19.94 10.66 -9.09
C THR A 99 -20.08 12.07 -8.50
N GLY A 100 -21.25 12.43 -7.96
CA GLY A 100 -21.50 13.73 -7.35
C GLY A 100 -20.81 13.90 -6.00
N GLN A 101 -20.71 12.84 -5.21
CA GLN A 101 -19.97 12.82 -3.95
C GLN A 101 -18.46 12.99 -4.18
N ARG A 102 -17.90 12.29 -5.18
CA ARG A 102 -16.50 12.47 -5.58
C ARG A 102 -16.21 13.90 -6.01
N PHE A 103 -17.11 14.52 -6.77
CA PHE A 103 -16.97 15.91 -7.19
C PHE A 103 -16.99 16.89 -6.01
N ARG A 104 -17.88 16.67 -5.03
CA ARG A 104 -17.92 17.49 -3.80
C ARG A 104 -16.60 17.42 -3.02
N TRP A 105 -15.99 16.24 -2.94
CA TRP A 105 -14.70 16.09 -2.25
C TRP A 105 -13.54 16.72 -3.01
N LEU A 106 -13.48 16.56 -4.33
CA LEU A 106 -12.52 17.26 -5.19
C LEU A 106 -12.61 18.78 -4.99
N LEU A 107 -13.84 19.33 -4.95
CA LEU A 107 -14.04 20.76 -4.73
C LEU A 107 -13.60 21.20 -3.33
N ALA A 108 -13.85 20.40 -2.30
CA ALA A 108 -13.41 20.68 -0.93
C ALA A 108 -11.88 20.74 -0.83
N TRP A 109 -11.18 19.74 -1.37
CA TRP A 109 -9.72 19.71 -1.41
C TRP A 109 -9.13 20.88 -2.22
N SER A 110 -9.73 21.21 -3.36
CA SER A 110 -9.31 22.38 -4.15
C SER A 110 -9.42 23.69 -3.35
N LYS A 111 -10.50 23.87 -2.57
CA LYS A 111 -10.67 25.04 -1.70
C LYS A 111 -9.67 25.04 -0.54
N ALA A 112 -9.45 23.89 0.08
CA ALA A 112 -8.52 23.73 1.19
C ALA A 112 -7.09 24.12 0.80
N VAL A 113 -6.59 23.57 -0.32
CA VAL A 113 -5.26 23.88 -0.85
C VAL A 113 -5.14 25.36 -1.23
N LYS A 114 -6.19 25.98 -1.76
CA LYS A 114 -6.19 27.44 -2.04
C LYS A 114 -6.14 28.29 -0.78
N ARG A 115 -6.81 27.88 0.30
CA ARG A 115 -6.85 28.59 1.58
C ARG A 115 -5.54 28.47 2.34
N ALA A 116 -4.90 27.31 2.27
CA ALA A 116 -3.65 27.00 2.99
C ALA A 116 -2.61 26.41 2.02
N PRO A 117 -2.10 27.19 1.05
CA PRO A 117 -1.25 26.67 -0.03
C PRO A 117 0.14 26.21 0.43
N THR A 118 0.53 26.56 1.66
CA THR A 118 1.82 26.23 2.27
C THR A 118 1.69 25.39 3.55
N ASP A 119 0.50 24.93 3.92
CA ASP A 119 0.37 23.98 5.02
C ASP A 119 0.72 22.58 4.51
N LEU A 120 1.85 22.05 4.99
CA LEU A 120 2.37 20.76 4.58
C LEU A 120 1.34 19.63 4.77
N ARG A 121 0.56 19.66 5.85
CA ARG A 121 -0.44 18.62 6.15
C ARG A 121 -1.58 18.67 5.14
N VAL A 122 -2.04 19.87 4.77
CA VAL A 122 -3.08 20.06 3.75
C VAL A 122 -2.60 19.57 2.39
N LEU A 123 -1.36 19.89 2.01
CA LEU A 123 -0.77 19.43 0.75
C LEU A 123 -0.64 17.90 0.71
N MET A 124 -0.13 17.30 1.78
CA MET A 124 0.05 15.84 1.88
C MET A 124 -1.30 15.12 1.88
N ASN A 125 -2.26 15.56 2.68
CA ASN A 125 -3.59 14.94 2.73
C ASN A 125 -4.33 15.06 1.38
N ALA A 126 -4.22 16.20 0.70
CA ALA A 126 -4.77 16.39 -0.64
C ALA A 126 -4.07 15.47 -1.66
N ALA A 127 -2.73 15.35 -1.60
CA ALA A 127 -1.99 14.44 -2.47
C ALA A 127 -2.42 12.97 -2.25
N PHE A 128 -2.59 12.54 -1.00
CA PHE A 128 -3.13 11.21 -0.67
C PHE A 128 -4.54 11.00 -1.23
N PHE A 129 -5.41 12.02 -1.19
CA PHE A 129 -6.71 11.93 -1.84
C PHE A 129 -6.61 11.70 -3.35
N HIS A 130 -5.59 12.30 -3.98
CA HIS A 130 -5.25 12.11 -5.39
C HIS A 130 -4.35 10.89 -5.67
N ALA A 131 -4.21 9.93 -4.73
CA ALA A 131 -3.28 8.79 -4.85
C ALA A 131 -3.36 8.02 -6.18
N LEU A 132 -4.55 7.91 -6.77
CA LEU A 132 -4.78 7.20 -8.04
C LEU A 132 -4.61 8.08 -9.29
N ASN A 133 -4.35 9.38 -9.14
CA ASN A 133 -4.14 10.33 -10.22
C ASN A 133 -2.84 11.12 -9.98
N SER A 134 -1.73 10.59 -10.50
CA SER A 134 -0.41 11.23 -10.39
C SER A 134 -0.38 12.64 -10.97
N GLU A 135 -1.13 12.95 -12.04
CA GLU A 135 -1.13 14.30 -12.63
C GLU A 135 -1.62 15.37 -11.63
N SER A 136 -2.59 15.01 -10.78
CA SER A 136 -3.12 15.93 -9.76
C SER A 136 -2.29 15.93 -8.47
N ALA A 137 -1.69 14.80 -8.10
CA ALA A 137 -0.92 14.67 -6.86
C ALA A 137 0.48 15.28 -6.96
N LEU A 138 1.17 15.14 -8.11
CA LEU A 138 2.55 15.57 -8.28
C LEU A 138 2.78 17.06 -7.98
N PRO A 139 1.98 18.02 -8.49
CA PRO A 139 2.18 19.44 -8.17
C PRO A 139 2.06 19.76 -6.68
N LEU A 140 1.19 19.03 -5.96
CA LEU A 140 1.03 19.19 -4.51
C LEU A 140 2.26 18.67 -3.76
N LEU A 141 2.78 17.52 -4.19
CA LEU A 141 3.95 16.87 -3.59
C LEU A 141 5.26 17.61 -3.89
N GLU A 142 5.40 18.23 -5.07
CA GLU A 142 6.54 19.11 -5.36
C GLU A 142 6.55 20.31 -4.42
N ARG A 143 5.39 20.96 -4.22
CA ARG A 143 5.30 22.07 -3.26
C ARG A 143 5.55 21.60 -1.83
N ALA A 144 5.05 20.43 -1.44
CA ALA A 144 5.35 19.84 -0.14
C ALA A 144 6.87 19.63 0.04
N ARG A 145 7.57 19.18 -1.01
CA ARG A 145 9.02 19.00 -1.01
C ARG A 145 9.77 20.33 -0.92
N GLU A 146 9.30 21.39 -1.56
CA GLU A 146 9.90 22.73 -1.41
C GLU A 146 9.84 23.22 0.04
N LEU A 147 8.75 22.92 0.75
CA LEU A 147 8.55 23.30 2.14
C LEU A 147 9.32 22.40 3.12
N ALA A 148 9.45 21.12 2.79
CA ALA A 148 10.05 20.11 3.65
C ALA A 148 10.96 19.15 2.83
N PRO A 149 12.15 19.63 2.40
CA PRO A 149 12.99 18.91 1.43
C PRO A 149 13.58 17.60 1.96
N ASN A 150 13.68 17.46 3.27
CA ASN A 150 14.25 16.28 3.95
C ASN A 150 13.20 15.53 4.78
N ASP A 151 11.90 15.75 4.54
CA ASP A 151 10.85 14.98 5.22
C ASP A 151 10.70 13.60 4.55
N PRO A 152 10.94 12.48 5.26
CA PRO A 152 10.88 11.15 4.66
C PRO A 152 9.48 10.77 4.15
N GLU A 153 8.40 11.30 4.71
CA GLU A 153 7.04 11.03 4.25
C GLU A 153 6.77 11.72 2.91
N VAL A 154 7.20 12.98 2.77
CA VAL A 154 7.10 13.74 1.52
C VAL A 154 7.89 13.07 0.41
N LEU A 155 9.16 12.74 0.66
CA LEU A 155 10.05 12.11 -0.31
C LEU A 155 9.49 10.77 -0.81
N ARG A 156 9.06 9.92 0.12
CA ARG A 156 8.45 8.61 -0.16
C ARG A 156 7.18 8.73 -1.00
N THR A 157 6.29 9.63 -0.62
CA THR A 157 5.00 9.83 -1.31
C THR A 157 5.22 10.36 -2.71
N LEU A 158 6.13 11.33 -2.89
CA LEU A 158 6.51 11.82 -4.21
C LEU A 158 7.12 10.72 -5.08
N ALA A 159 8.03 9.92 -4.52
CA ALA A 159 8.66 8.82 -5.25
C ALA A 159 7.64 7.77 -5.74
N MET A 160 6.62 7.47 -4.93
CA MET A 160 5.53 6.55 -5.30
C MET A 160 4.72 7.07 -6.49
N HIS A 161 4.42 8.36 -6.53
CA HIS A 161 3.65 8.98 -7.62
C HIS A 161 4.43 9.12 -8.92
N LEU A 162 5.75 9.34 -8.83
CA LEU A 162 6.59 9.45 -10.00
C LEU A 162 6.68 8.15 -10.79
N ARG A 163 6.54 6.98 -10.15
CA ARG A 163 6.67 5.63 -10.75
C ARG A 163 5.88 5.38 -12.06
N LEU A 164 4.87 6.19 -12.35
CA LEU A 164 3.96 6.01 -13.49
C LEU A 164 4.27 6.89 -14.72
N GLY A 165 5.33 7.73 -14.69
CA GLY A 165 5.67 8.66 -15.78
C GLY A 165 6.91 8.29 -16.62
N PRO A 166 7.17 8.98 -17.75
CA PRO A 166 8.43 8.86 -18.49
C PRO A 166 9.61 9.44 -17.69
N GLY A 167 10.74 8.73 -17.62
CA GLY A 167 11.89 9.12 -16.77
C GLY A 167 11.67 8.95 -15.26
N ALA A 168 10.51 8.43 -14.87
CA ALA A 168 10.07 8.20 -13.50
C ALA A 168 11.06 7.48 -12.60
N ASN A 169 11.73 6.47 -13.15
CA ASN A 169 12.45 5.49 -12.34
C ASN A 169 13.71 6.09 -11.73
N ALA A 170 14.42 6.98 -12.44
CA ALA A 170 15.63 7.62 -11.93
C ALA A 170 15.32 8.60 -10.78
N ARG A 171 14.33 9.48 -10.97
CA ARG A 171 13.95 10.45 -9.93
C ARG A 171 13.27 9.78 -8.73
N SER A 172 12.45 8.75 -8.96
CA SER A 172 11.87 7.92 -7.90
C SER A 172 12.97 7.22 -7.10
N LEU A 173 13.97 6.65 -7.78
CA LEU A 173 15.15 6.03 -7.16
C LEU A 173 15.88 7.01 -6.24
N GLU A 174 16.27 8.19 -6.74
CA GLU A 174 16.98 9.22 -5.96
C GLU A 174 16.22 9.62 -4.68
N LEU A 175 14.91 9.83 -4.79
CA LEU A 175 14.06 10.19 -3.65
C LEU A 175 13.97 9.05 -2.63
N LEU A 176 13.90 7.79 -3.08
CA LEU A 176 13.87 6.63 -2.19
C LEU A 176 15.22 6.41 -1.49
N GLU A 177 16.34 6.70 -2.16
CA GLU A 177 17.66 6.68 -1.52
C GLU A 177 17.76 7.71 -0.40
N GLN A 178 17.29 8.93 -0.64
CA GLN A 178 17.20 9.97 0.40
C GLN A 178 16.27 9.54 1.54
N THR A 179 15.11 8.96 1.22
CA THR A 179 14.16 8.45 2.21
C THR A 179 14.80 7.41 3.11
N VAL A 180 15.44 6.37 2.55
CA VAL A 180 16.09 5.30 3.31
C VAL A 180 17.25 5.81 4.18
N ALA A 181 17.97 6.84 3.72
CA ALA A 181 19.05 7.45 4.49
C ALA A 181 18.55 8.25 5.70
N LEU A 182 17.37 8.85 5.60
CA LEU A 182 16.76 9.67 6.65
C LEU A 182 15.88 8.86 7.61
N GLU A 183 15.29 7.75 7.16
CA GLU A 183 14.36 6.94 7.92
C GLU A 183 15.04 6.20 9.09
N GLN A 184 14.56 6.46 10.31
CA GLN A 184 15.11 5.90 11.54
C GLN A 184 14.30 4.71 12.06
N LEU A 185 13.04 4.58 11.64
CA LEU A 185 12.18 3.49 12.10
C LEU A 185 12.48 2.23 11.28
N PRO A 186 12.96 1.13 11.89
CA PRO A 186 13.39 -0.06 11.15
C PRO A 186 12.31 -0.64 10.23
N GLU A 187 11.06 -0.66 10.69
CA GLU A 187 9.92 -1.16 9.92
C GLU A 187 9.63 -0.31 8.67
N ARG A 188 9.65 1.02 8.81
CA ARG A 188 9.46 1.93 7.69
C ARG A 188 10.63 1.87 6.72
N ARG A 189 11.86 1.87 7.26
CA ARG A 189 13.09 1.76 6.48
C ARG A 189 13.11 0.49 5.63
N ARG A 190 12.66 -0.65 6.19
CA ARG A 190 12.53 -1.91 5.45
C ARG A 190 11.55 -1.78 4.29
N SER A 191 10.38 -1.19 4.54
CA SER A 191 9.39 -0.95 3.49
C SER A 191 9.95 -0.06 2.36
N ASP A 192 10.71 0.98 2.72
CA ASP A 192 11.36 1.87 1.76
C ASP A 192 12.49 1.19 1.00
N LEU A 193 13.27 0.29 1.63
CA LEU A 193 14.29 -0.52 0.96
C LEU A 193 13.67 -1.44 -0.11
N VAL A 194 12.50 -2.04 0.14
CA VAL A 194 11.79 -2.84 -0.86
C VAL A 194 11.36 -1.96 -2.06
N ARG A 195 10.80 -0.78 -1.78
CA ARG A 195 10.44 0.18 -2.85
C ARG A 195 11.67 0.65 -3.63
N LEU A 196 12.78 0.91 -2.93
CA LEU A 196 14.05 1.29 -3.49
C LEU A 196 14.58 0.20 -4.43
N ALA A 197 14.54 -1.06 -4.00
CA ALA A 197 14.97 -2.19 -4.82
C ALA A 197 14.15 -2.29 -6.12
N GLN A 198 12.84 -2.09 -6.04
CA GLN A 198 11.97 -2.07 -7.21
C GLN A 198 12.23 -0.89 -8.14
N ALA A 199 12.45 0.31 -7.60
CA ALA A 199 12.78 1.50 -8.38
C ALA A 199 14.14 1.35 -9.07
N ALA A 200 15.14 0.85 -8.36
CA ALA A 200 16.47 0.55 -8.88
C ALA A 200 16.42 -0.48 -10.02
N TRP A 201 15.62 -1.55 -9.87
CA TRP A 201 15.39 -2.51 -10.95
C TRP A 201 14.80 -1.83 -12.20
N ARG A 202 13.73 -1.03 -12.06
CA ARG A 202 13.14 -0.33 -13.21
C ARG A 202 14.04 0.77 -13.80
N ALA A 203 15.00 1.27 -13.02
CA ALA A 203 16.00 2.23 -13.47
C ALA A 203 17.27 1.57 -14.02
N GLU A 204 17.27 0.25 -14.19
CA GLU A 204 18.40 -0.55 -14.69
C GLU A 204 19.67 -0.44 -13.82
N ARG A 205 19.51 -0.17 -12.52
CA ARG A 205 20.59 -0.12 -11.52
C ARG A 205 20.61 -1.42 -10.73
N TRP A 206 20.99 -2.51 -11.40
CA TRP A 206 20.84 -3.89 -10.91
C TRP A 206 21.58 -4.16 -9.59
N GLU A 207 22.81 -3.67 -9.44
CA GLU A 207 23.60 -3.84 -8.22
C GLU A 207 22.93 -3.16 -7.02
N ARG A 208 22.37 -1.96 -7.24
CA ARG A 208 21.64 -1.23 -6.21
C ARG A 208 20.34 -1.93 -5.86
N ALA A 209 19.65 -2.50 -6.84
CA ALA A 209 18.43 -3.29 -6.64
C ALA A 209 18.69 -4.54 -5.78
N ASP A 210 19.74 -5.30 -6.09
CA ASP A 210 20.14 -6.49 -5.32
C ASP A 210 20.57 -6.11 -3.88
N SER A 211 21.40 -5.07 -3.74
CA SER A 211 21.84 -4.58 -2.44
C SER A 211 20.67 -4.14 -1.56
N ALA A 212 19.74 -3.32 -2.08
CA ALA A 212 18.59 -2.85 -1.31
C ALA A 212 17.62 -3.99 -0.95
N ALA A 213 17.40 -4.94 -1.86
CA ALA A 213 16.56 -6.11 -1.60
C ALA A 213 17.16 -6.99 -0.47
N ARG A 214 18.46 -7.28 -0.55
CA ARG A 214 19.16 -8.08 0.48
C ARG A 214 19.23 -7.37 1.82
N GLU A 215 19.40 -6.05 1.82
CA GLU A 215 19.35 -5.24 3.03
C GLU A 215 17.97 -5.31 3.69
N ALA A 216 16.89 -5.21 2.91
CA ALA A 216 15.53 -5.39 3.42
C ALA A 216 15.32 -6.79 4.02
N LEU A 217 15.87 -7.83 3.38
CA LEU A 217 15.78 -9.22 3.81
C LEU A 217 16.64 -9.58 5.03
N SER A 218 17.72 -8.82 5.28
CA SER A 218 18.60 -9.03 6.43
C SER A 218 17.95 -8.64 7.76
N SER A 219 16.90 -7.82 7.70
CA SER A 219 16.11 -7.42 8.86
C SER A 219 15.01 -8.46 9.11
N THR A 220 14.77 -8.81 10.38
CA THR A 220 13.68 -9.71 10.75
C THR A 220 12.33 -9.09 10.40
N PHE A 221 11.54 -9.77 9.58
CA PHE A 221 10.16 -9.41 9.32
C PHE A 221 9.29 -9.76 10.53
N ASP A 222 8.50 -8.79 11.01
CA ASP A 222 7.56 -9.04 12.10
C ASP A 222 6.46 -10.00 11.62
N ALA A 223 6.49 -11.21 12.15
CA ALA A 223 5.53 -12.27 11.87
C ALA A 223 4.12 -11.96 12.40
N ALA A 224 3.90 -10.87 13.15
CA ALA A 224 2.57 -10.41 13.51
C ALA A 224 1.91 -9.60 12.36
N GLN A 225 2.70 -8.97 11.48
CA GLN A 225 2.18 -7.99 10.51
C GLN A 225 1.92 -8.59 9.12
N PRO A 226 0.68 -8.57 8.59
CA PRO A 226 0.35 -8.97 7.21
C PRO A 226 1.19 -8.32 6.11
N ALA A 227 1.58 -7.06 6.30
CA ALA A 227 2.40 -6.35 5.33
C ALA A 227 3.82 -6.94 5.20
N SER A 228 4.34 -7.56 6.25
CA SER A 228 5.67 -8.17 6.27
C SER A 228 5.83 -9.27 5.23
N ASP A 229 4.84 -10.16 5.10
CA ASP A 229 4.89 -11.27 4.13
C ASP A 229 4.94 -10.75 2.68
N THR A 230 4.18 -9.69 2.38
CA THR A 230 4.19 -9.06 1.05
C THR A 230 5.54 -8.41 0.77
N LEU A 231 6.09 -7.66 1.74
CA LEU A 231 7.39 -7.00 1.58
C LEU A 231 8.54 -8.02 1.40
N ALA A 232 8.51 -9.11 2.16
CA ALA A 232 9.49 -10.19 2.03
C ALA A 232 9.41 -10.88 0.66
N HIS A 233 8.19 -11.21 0.20
CA HIS A 233 7.96 -11.78 -1.13
C HIS A 233 8.52 -10.86 -2.23
N GLU A 234 8.18 -9.58 -2.19
CA GLU A 234 8.63 -8.60 -3.18
C GLU A 234 10.16 -8.42 -3.18
N ALA A 235 10.79 -8.41 -2.00
CA ALA A 235 12.25 -8.30 -1.87
C ALA A 235 12.96 -9.51 -2.48
N TRP A 236 12.53 -10.74 -2.14
CA TRP A 236 13.06 -11.97 -2.74
C TRP A 236 12.89 -11.99 -4.25
N HIS A 237 11.75 -11.52 -4.74
CA HIS A 237 11.48 -11.49 -6.16
C HIS A 237 12.39 -10.51 -6.91
N VAL A 238 12.72 -9.34 -6.35
CA VAL A 238 13.71 -8.42 -6.94
C VAL A 238 15.12 -9.03 -6.90
N ALA A 239 15.52 -9.63 -5.77
CA ALA A 239 16.83 -10.29 -5.66
C ALA A 239 17.00 -11.42 -6.69
N GLY A 240 15.97 -12.25 -6.88
CA GLY A 240 15.98 -13.32 -7.87
C GLY A 240 16.05 -12.80 -9.31
N LYS A 241 15.37 -11.67 -9.62
CA LYS A 241 15.50 -11.00 -10.92
C LYS A 241 16.94 -10.51 -11.18
N CYS A 242 17.59 -9.95 -10.15
CA CYS A 242 19.00 -9.53 -10.24
C CYS A 242 19.95 -10.71 -10.44
N ALA A 243 19.74 -11.82 -9.72
CA ALA A 243 20.52 -13.05 -9.90
C ALA A 243 20.41 -13.58 -11.34
N LEU A 244 19.18 -13.64 -11.87
CA LEU A 244 18.94 -14.11 -13.23
C LEU A 244 19.60 -13.22 -14.29
N HIS A 245 19.58 -11.89 -14.07
CA HIS A 245 20.27 -10.92 -14.93
C HIS A 245 21.79 -11.16 -14.96
N ARG A 246 22.41 -11.49 -13.83
CA ARG A 246 23.83 -11.86 -13.73
C ARG A 246 24.18 -13.24 -14.29
N GLY A 247 23.19 -14.00 -14.76
CA GLY A 247 23.38 -15.37 -15.27
C GLY A 247 23.34 -16.45 -14.20
N ASP A 248 23.08 -16.11 -12.93
CA ASP A 248 22.99 -17.06 -11.83
C ASP A 248 21.55 -17.62 -11.72
N ALA A 249 21.28 -18.64 -12.53
CA ALA A 249 19.97 -19.30 -12.56
C ALA A 249 19.67 -20.03 -11.23
N GLU A 250 20.67 -20.62 -10.59
CA GLU A 250 20.48 -21.35 -9.32
C GLU A 250 20.06 -20.39 -8.20
N GLU A 251 20.70 -19.23 -8.08
CA GLU A 251 20.29 -18.24 -7.09
C GLU A 251 18.89 -17.68 -7.40
N ALA A 252 18.56 -17.44 -8.67
CA ALA A 252 17.21 -17.01 -9.04
C ALA A 252 16.13 -18.02 -8.63
N LYS A 253 16.41 -19.33 -8.77
CA LYS A 253 15.56 -20.42 -8.31
C LYS A 253 15.39 -20.44 -6.80
N ARG A 254 16.49 -20.28 -6.05
CA ARG A 254 16.46 -20.17 -4.59
C ARG A 254 15.63 -18.98 -4.12
N CYS A 255 15.82 -17.81 -4.71
CA CYS A 255 15.04 -16.61 -4.39
C CYS A 255 13.54 -16.81 -4.68
N LEU A 256 13.19 -17.44 -5.81
CA LEU A 256 11.79 -17.72 -6.13
C LEU A 256 11.13 -18.60 -5.05
N LEU A 257 11.77 -19.70 -4.65
CA LEU A 257 11.21 -20.56 -3.60
C LEU A 257 11.22 -19.87 -2.23
N ALA A 258 12.25 -19.11 -1.89
CA ALA A 258 12.33 -18.36 -0.62
C ALA A 258 11.20 -17.32 -0.51
N SER A 259 10.74 -16.74 -1.63
CA SER A 259 9.61 -15.83 -1.63
C SER A 259 8.29 -16.48 -1.16
N THR A 260 8.20 -17.81 -1.19
CA THR A 260 7.03 -18.55 -0.69
C THR A 260 7.05 -18.80 0.82
N ASP A 261 8.13 -18.43 1.51
CA ASP A 261 8.23 -18.60 2.95
C ASP A 261 7.48 -17.51 3.72
N VAL A 262 6.16 -17.57 3.56
CA VAL A 262 5.18 -16.66 4.16
C VAL A 262 4.27 -17.43 5.10
N ARG A 263 3.63 -16.70 6.02
CA ARG A 263 2.69 -17.32 6.97
C ARG A 263 1.51 -18.00 6.26
N PRO A 264 0.97 -19.10 6.81
CA PRO A 264 -0.25 -19.70 6.29
C PRO A 264 -1.42 -18.70 6.29
N GLY A 265 -2.09 -18.56 5.16
CA GLY A 265 -3.18 -17.61 4.98
C GLY A 265 -2.72 -16.16 4.72
N ALA A 266 -1.44 -15.92 4.46
CA ALA A 266 -0.94 -14.61 4.07
C ALA A 266 -1.66 -14.12 2.80
N VAL A 267 -1.93 -12.81 2.74
CA VAL A 267 -2.48 -12.16 1.55
C VAL A 267 -1.33 -11.43 0.88
N LEU A 268 -0.76 -12.01 -0.17
CA LEU A 268 0.35 -11.42 -0.91
C LEU A 268 -0.18 -10.42 -1.94
N ALA A 269 0.16 -9.14 -1.71
CA ALA A 269 -0.22 -7.98 -2.52
C ALA A 269 -1.74 -7.80 -2.76
N LEU A 270 -2.27 -6.67 -2.32
CA LEU A 270 -3.60 -6.19 -2.70
C LEU A 270 -3.60 -5.88 -4.21
N TRP A 271 -4.16 -6.79 -5.01
CA TRP A 271 -4.51 -6.68 -6.44
C TRP A 271 -3.41 -6.17 -7.42
N PRO A 272 -3.02 -6.93 -8.45
CA PRO A 272 -3.65 -8.18 -8.90
C PRO A 272 -3.29 -9.42 -8.08
N GLY A 273 -2.14 -9.49 -7.39
CA GLY A 273 -1.71 -10.66 -6.62
C GLY A 273 -0.18 -10.73 -6.53
N PRO A 274 0.44 -11.88 -6.19
CA PRO A 274 1.89 -12.01 -6.17
C PRO A 274 2.47 -11.75 -7.57
N ARG A 275 3.58 -11.02 -7.62
CA ARG A 275 4.29 -10.76 -8.89
C ARG A 275 4.83 -12.07 -9.44
N MET A 276 4.66 -12.27 -10.75
CA MET A 276 5.02 -13.49 -11.47
C MET A 276 6.16 -13.27 -12.46
N GLU A 277 6.77 -12.08 -12.52
CA GLU A 277 7.77 -11.78 -13.56
C GLU A 277 9.03 -12.66 -13.43
N LEU A 278 9.44 -13.03 -12.22
CA LEU A 278 10.61 -13.91 -12.01
C LEU A 278 10.29 -15.34 -12.47
N ALA A 279 9.10 -15.84 -12.13
CA ALA A 279 8.61 -17.11 -12.62
C ALA A 279 8.54 -17.13 -14.15
N GLN A 280 8.02 -16.07 -14.77
CA GLN A 280 7.96 -15.93 -16.24
C GLN A 280 9.36 -16.00 -16.87
N ARG A 281 10.32 -15.27 -16.30
CA ARG A 281 11.70 -15.24 -16.81
C ARG A 281 12.41 -16.59 -16.64
N LEU A 282 12.15 -17.32 -15.55
CA LEU A 282 12.66 -18.67 -15.34
C LEU A 282 12.05 -19.68 -16.33
N LEU A 283 10.73 -19.61 -16.59
CA LEU A 283 10.10 -20.40 -17.65
C LEU A 283 10.72 -20.15 -19.02
N GLY A 284 11.04 -18.88 -19.33
CA GLY A 284 11.72 -18.49 -20.56
C GLY A 284 13.13 -19.11 -20.72
N ARG A 285 13.75 -19.57 -19.62
CA ARG A 285 15.02 -20.32 -19.62
C ARG A 285 14.86 -21.84 -19.53
N GLY A 286 13.62 -22.35 -19.61
CA GLY A 286 13.33 -23.78 -19.51
C GLY A 286 13.26 -24.32 -18.07
N GLU A 287 13.33 -23.45 -17.06
CA GLU A 287 13.27 -23.83 -15.65
C GLU A 287 11.81 -24.07 -15.22
N ARG A 288 11.20 -25.12 -15.77
CA ARG A 288 9.78 -25.45 -15.57
C ARG A 288 9.50 -26.01 -14.17
N ASP A 289 10.33 -26.93 -13.72
CA ASP A 289 10.08 -27.69 -12.49
C ASP A 289 10.06 -26.79 -11.25
N ILE A 290 10.97 -25.81 -11.19
CA ILE A 290 11.02 -24.85 -10.09
C ILE A 290 9.79 -23.94 -10.05
N VAL A 291 9.27 -23.54 -11.22
CA VAL A 291 8.09 -22.67 -11.31
C VAL A 291 6.84 -23.45 -10.92
N LEU A 292 6.76 -24.71 -11.32
CA LEU A 292 5.70 -25.62 -10.88
C LEU A 292 5.72 -25.82 -9.35
N GLU A 293 6.91 -26.01 -8.76
CA GLU A 293 7.06 -26.10 -7.31
C GLU A 293 6.64 -24.80 -6.60
N TYR A 294 7.09 -23.65 -7.10
CA TYR A 294 6.70 -22.33 -6.60
C TYR A 294 5.17 -22.16 -6.55
N LEU A 295 4.48 -22.45 -7.66
CA LEU A 295 3.03 -22.34 -7.75
C LEU A 295 2.32 -23.26 -6.75
N ARG A 296 2.78 -24.50 -6.59
CA ARG A 296 2.21 -25.44 -5.61
C ARG A 296 2.37 -24.95 -4.17
N ARG A 297 3.53 -24.35 -3.83
CA ARG A 297 3.77 -23.78 -2.50
C ARG A 297 2.87 -22.57 -2.23
N LEU A 298 2.62 -21.73 -3.24
CA LEU A 298 1.71 -20.59 -3.11
C LEU A 298 0.27 -21.01 -2.79
N VAL A 299 -0.27 -22.01 -3.51
CA VAL A 299 -1.65 -22.49 -3.27
C VAL A 299 -1.86 -22.96 -1.84
N GLY A 300 -0.87 -23.65 -1.25
CA GLY A 300 -0.95 -24.13 0.12
C GLY A 300 -0.82 -23.06 1.21
N ARG A 301 -0.34 -21.86 0.86
CA ARG A 301 0.05 -20.83 1.85
C ARG A 301 -0.68 -19.51 1.71
N VAL A 302 -1.15 -19.11 0.54
CA VAL A 302 -1.72 -17.78 0.30
C VAL A 302 -3.25 -17.82 0.36
N LYS A 303 -3.86 -16.90 1.10
CA LYS A 303 -5.31 -16.70 1.10
C LYS A 303 -5.70 -15.76 -0.04
N VAL A 304 -6.53 -16.25 -0.96
CA VAL A 304 -7.08 -15.45 -2.05
C VAL A 304 -8.36 -14.76 -1.59
N ILE A 305 -8.44 -13.45 -1.80
CA ILE A 305 -9.66 -12.68 -1.57
C ILE A 305 -10.44 -12.65 -2.89
N PRO A 306 -11.64 -13.27 -2.97
CA PRO A 306 -12.47 -13.18 -4.17
C PRO A 306 -12.81 -11.72 -4.46
N SER A 307 -12.58 -11.27 -5.69
CA SER A 307 -13.14 -10.00 -6.15
C SER A 307 -14.37 -10.29 -7.01
N LYS A 308 -15.44 -9.49 -6.85
CA LYS A 308 -16.66 -9.67 -7.65
C LYS A 308 -16.32 -9.52 -9.14
N GLY A 309 -16.49 -10.61 -9.91
CA GLY A 309 -16.40 -10.60 -11.37
C GLY A 309 -15.08 -11.04 -12.00
N HIS A 310 -14.10 -11.51 -11.22
CA HIS A 310 -12.86 -12.09 -11.74
C HIS A 310 -12.65 -13.51 -11.23
N ALA A 311 -11.97 -14.35 -12.04
CA ALA A 311 -11.51 -15.67 -11.61
C ALA A 311 -10.65 -15.53 -10.34
N SER A 312 -10.75 -16.48 -9.42
CA SER A 312 -9.92 -16.48 -8.23
C SER A 312 -8.46 -16.67 -8.63
N LEU A 313 -7.50 -15.99 -7.98
CA LEU A 313 -6.07 -16.28 -8.13
C LEU A 313 -5.77 -17.78 -7.94
N THR A 314 -6.56 -18.49 -7.13
CA THR A 314 -6.43 -19.95 -6.99
C THR A 314 -6.77 -20.68 -8.29
N ASP A 315 -7.79 -20.23 -9.02
CA ASP A 315 -8.20 -20.81 -10.30
C ASP A 315 -7.14 -20.52 -11.37
N ASP A 316 -6.61 -19.29 -11.39
CA ASP A 316 -5.50 -18.90 -12.26
C ASP A 316 -4.26 -19.77 -12.00
N ILE A 317 -3.84 -19.92 -10.73
CA ILE A 317 -2.71 -20.78 -10.37
C ILE A 317 -2.99 -22.24 -10.74
N GLY A 318 -4.19 -22.76 -10.51
CA GLY A 318 -4.58 -24.12 -10.90
C GLY A 318 -4.47 -24.33 -12.42
N ALA A 319 -4.93 -23.37 -13.21
CA ALA A 319 -4.80 -23.39 -14.67
C ALA A 319 -3.33 -23.34 -15.12
N TRP A 320 -2.50 -22.53 -14.46
CA TRP A 320 -1.06 -22.44 -14.74
C TRP A 320 -0.33 -23.75 -14.42
N ILE A 321 -0.62 -24.37 -13.28
CA ILE A 321 -0.10 -25.69 -12.89
C ILE A 321 -0.45 -26.72 -13.95
N ALA A 322 -1.73 -26.83 -14.32
CA ALA A 322 -2.19 -27.79 -15.34
C ALA A 322 -1.56 -27.53 -16.72
N SER A 323 -1.30 -26.26 -17.06
CA SER A 323 -0.58 -25.90 -18.28
C SER A 323 0.86 -26.41 -18.26
N LEU A 324 1.60 -26.17 -17.16
CA LEU A 324 2.98 -26.62 -17.01
C LEU A 324 3.09 -28.15 -17.02
N GLU A 325 2.17 -28.86 -16.36
CA GLU A 325 2.15 -30.33 -16.32
C GLU A 325 1.91 -30.96 -17.71
N ARG A 326 1.20 -30.25 -18.60
CA ARG A 326 1.03 -30.66 -20.00
C ARG A 326 2.18 -30.24 -20.92
N GLY A 327 3.26 -29.68 -20.36
CA GLY A 327 4.41 -29.20 -21.11
C GLY A 327 4.20 -27.86 -21.82
N ALA A 328 3.07 -27.19 -21.62
CA ALA A 328 2.82 -25.86 -22.14
C ALA A 328 3.46 -24.78 -21.25
N THR A 329 3.53 -23.54 -21.76
CA THR A 329 3.99 -22.37 -21.00
C THR A 329 2.76 -21.51 -20.68
N PRO A 330 2.38 -21.34 -19.41
CA PRO A 330 1.26 -20.49 -19.04
C PRO A 330 1.54 -19.02 -19.34
N ASP A 331 0.48 -18.27 -19.65
CA ASP A 331 0.49 -16.81 -19.66
C ASP A 331 0.03 -16.31 -18.28
N PHE A 332 0.93 -15.62 -17.57
CA PHE A 332 0.63 -15.01 -16.28
C PHE A 332 -0.09 -13.66 -16.41
N GLY A 333 -0.33 -13.15 -17.62
CA GLY A 333 -1.15 -11.97 -17.87
C GLY A 333 -0.73 -10.73 -17.06
N ASN A 334 -1.68 -10.13 -16.34
CA ASN A 334 -1.42 -8.92 -15.54
C ASN A 334 -0.49 -9.17 -14.34
N TYR A 335 -0.29 -10.41 -13.93
CA TYR A 335 0.58 -10.76 -12.79
C TYR A 335 2.08 -10.71 -13.16
N ALA A 336 2.41 -10.69 -14.45
CA ALA A 336 3.79 -10.63 -14.94
C ALA A 336 4.17 -9.25 -15.55
N ARG A 337 3.37 -8.20 -15.33
CA ARG A 337 3.67 -6.84 -15.80
C ARG A 337 4.57 -6.08 -14.80
N GLU A 338 5.57 -5.35 -15.29
CA GLU A 338 6.57 -4.62 -14.48
C GLU A 338 6.07 -3.35 -13.78
#